data_AF-A0AAV5GZI8-F1
#
_entry.id   AF-A0AAV5GZI8-F1
#
_cell.length_a   1.000
_cell.length_b   1.000
_cell.length_c   1.000
_cell.angle_alpha   90.00
_cell.angle_beta   90.00
_cell.angle_gamma   90.00
#
_symmetry.space_group_name_H-M   'P 1'
#
loop_
_entity.id
_entity.type
_entity.pdbx_description
1 polymer ?
#
loop_
_entity_poly.entity_id
_entity_poly.type
_entity_poly.pdbx_seq_one_letter_code
_entity_poly.pdbx_strand_id
1 'polypeptide(L)'
;MFPVLPLELQLRIIELAVPPLTKRNLGKVRRLSTRLPLVCRSWRDFAYRVVPVVPRFTITCEGRDWDDPDPETILDAVAASGRVVREVELDLKLMEDDIEVSRFNRVLRGFEEVWLDLPADETNSANSLDTVNPSIRRLVFTTWQGADLDLSNIWPFTPNLEILGIAVRPPYSGCFEWDVFEGSRASNTVRHVCLQFAYDRKTGRCTLFDPDLFSLALPPSLLTLTVRHPSILTSGQRSVITAACQRNDTIFVEQVYTLAPGQKVDGWDIEEWALSVT
;
A
#
# COMPACT_ATOMS: atom_id res chain seq x y z
N MET A 1 -22.93 -15.23 42.33
CA MET A 1 -22.56 -15.52 40.92
C MET A 1 -22.41 -14.20 40.19
N PHE A 2 -21.27 -13.95 39.57
CA PHE A 2 -21.17 -12.82 38.65
C PHE A 2 -21.93 -13.17 37.37
N PRO A 3 -22.73 -12.24 36.82
CA PRO A 3 -23.38 -12.47 35.54
C PRO A 3 -22.29 -12.65 34.47
N VAL A 4 -22.33 -13.78 33.76
CA VAL A 4 -21.45 -14.06 32.63
C VAL A 4 -22.18 -13.65 31.37
N LEU A 5 -21.57 -12.78 30.57
CA LEU A 5 -22.10 -12.40 29.26
C LEU A 5 -22.24 -13.64 28.36
N PRO A 6 -23.29 -13.75 27.53
CA PRO A 6 -23.36 -14.74 26.45
C PRO A 6 -22.09 -14.73 25.59
N LEU A 7 -21.66 -15.90 25.12
CA LEU A 7 -20.41 -16.06 24.36
C LEU A 7 -20.41 -15.18 23.11
N GLU A 8 -21.55 -15.07 22.44
CA GLU A 8 -21.73 -14.27 21.22
C GLU A 8 -21.41 -12.79 21.48
N LEU A 9 -21.87 -12.25 22.62
CA LEU A 9 -21.57 -10.88 23.01
C LEU A 9 -20.10 -10.71 23.41
N GLN A 10 -19.51 -11.69 24.10
CA GLN A 10 -18.07 -11.66 24.38
C GLN A 10 -17.26 -11.63 23.09
N LEU A 11 -17.56 -12.50 22.13
CA LEU A 11 -16.86 -12.55 20.84
C LEU A 11 -17.05 -11.26 20.04
N ARG A 12 -18.27 -10.68 20.02
CA ARG A 12 -18.52 -9.42 19.34
C ARG A 12 -17.76 -8.24 19.97
N ILE A 13 -17.65 -8.20 21.30
CA ILE A 13 -16.83 -7.20 21.99
C ILE A 13 -15.36 -7.36 21.61
N ILE A 14 -14.85 -8.59 21.56
CA ILE A 14 -13.47 -8.85 21.16
C ILE A 14 -13.26 -8.43 19.71
N GLU A 15 -14.17 -8.78 18.79
CA GLU A 15 -14.12 -8.40 17.38
C GLU A 15 -13.96 -6.88 17.20
N LEU A 16 -14.77 -6.10 17.93
CA LEU A 16 -14.72 -4.64 17.89
C LEU A 16 -13.48 -4.07 18.59
N ALA A 17 -12.88 -4.81 19.52
CA ALA A 17 -11.69 -4.42 20.25
C ALA A 17 -10.38 -4.83 19.56
N VAL A 18 -10.42 -5.79 18.62
CA VAL A 18 -9.23 -6.18 17.84
C VAL A 18 -8.92 -5.04 16.87
N PRO A 19 -7.71 -4.46 16.94
CA PRO A 19 -7.30 -3.46 15.95
C PRO A 19 -7.31 -4.07 14.54
N PRO A 20 -7.59 -3.28 13.49
CA PRO A 20 -7.49 -3.75 12.12
C PRO A 20 -6.09 -4.34 11.84
N LEU A 21 -6.03 -5.37 10.99
CA LEU A 21 -4.81 -6.12 10.69
C LEU A 21 -3.87 -5.30 9.79
N THR A 22 -3.10 -4.39 10.39
CA THR A 22 -2.15 -3.50 9.69
C THR A 22 -0.74 -3.75 10.20
N LYS A 23 0.32 -3.43 9.44
CA LYS A 23 1.73 -3.60 9.89
C LYS A 23 1.99 -2.96 11.26
N ARG A 24 1.45 -1.76 11.49
CA ARG A 24 1.54 -1.05 12.77
C ARG A 24 0.86 -1.82 13.91
N ASN A 25 -0.27 -2.45 13.63
CA ASN A 25 -1.09 -3.15 14.62
C ASN A 25 -0.74 -4.63 14.75
N LEU A 26 0.00 -5.25 13.83
CA LEU A 26 0.36 -6.68 13.86
C LEU A 26 0.96 -7.09 15.20
N GLY A 27 1.85 -6.27 15.78
CA GLY A 27 2.41 -6.55 17.11
C GLY A 27 1.34 -6.55 18.22
N LYS A 28 0.38 -5.62 18.17
CA LYS A 28 -0.75 -5.55 19.11
C LYS A 28 -1.73 -6.69 18.90
N VAL A 29 -2.08 -6.99 17.65
CA VAL A 29 -2.98 -8.06 17.24
C VAL A 29 -2.39 -9.43 17.59
N ARG A 30 -1.10 -9.67 17.33
CA ARG A 30 -0.37 -10.88 17.80
C ARG A 30 -0.34 -10.99 19.32
N ARG A 31 -0.11 -9.89 20.04
CA ARG A 31 -0.18 -9.88 21.51
C ARG A 31 -1.59 -10.16 22.02
N LEU A 32 -2.63 -9.66 21.34
CA LEU A 32 -4.02 -9.95 21.67
C LEU A 32 -4.36 -11.42 21.37
N SER A 33 -4.04 -11.95 20.18
CA SER A 33 -4.34 -13.34 19.83
C SER A 33 -3.58 -14.38 20.65
N THR A 34 -2.38 -14.06 21.13
CA THR A 34 -1.66 -14.92 22.07
C THR A 34 -2.25 -14.88 23.48
N ARG A 35 -2.89 -13.76 23.88
CA ARG A 35 -3.47 -13.57 25.21
C ARG A 35 -4.94 -13.99 25.31
N LEU A 36 -5.73 -13.84 24.24
CA LEU A 36 -7.17 -14.18 24.23
C LEU A 36 -7.44 -15.64 24.63
N PRO A 37 -6.69 -16.65 24.14
CA PRO A 37 -6.86 -18.04 24.57
C PRO A 37 -6.52 -18.31 26.04
N LEU A 38 -5.78 -17.39 26.70
CA LEU A 38 -5.44 -17.49 28.12
C LEU A 38 -6.57 -16.98 29.02
N VAL A 39 -7.45 -16.11 28.50
CA VAL A 39 -8.59 -15.57 29.26
C VAL A 39 -9.75 -16.57 29.25
N CYS A 40 -10.08 -17.13 28.08
CA CYS A 40 -11.13 -18.14 27.97
C CYS A 40 -10.82 -19.12 26.84
N ARG A 41 -10.97 -20.43 27.11
CA ARG A 41 -10.74 -21.47 26.09
C ARG A 41 -11.70 -21.35 24.90
N SER A 42 -12.94 -20.92 25.12
CA SER A 42 -13.92 -20.73 24.04
C SER A 42 -13.57 -19.57 23.10
N TRP A 43 -12.62 -18.70 23.47
CA TRP A 43 -12.13 -17.63 22.61
C TRP A 43 -11.00 -18.09 21.69
N ARG A 44 -10.47 -19.30 21.86
CA ARG A 44 -9.34 -19.82 21.07
C ARG A 44 -9.67 -19.88 19.58
N ASP A 45 -10.79 -20.52 19.24
CA ASP A 45 -11.19 -20.70 17.84
C ASP A 45 -11.54 -19.37 17.19
N PHE A 46 -12.06 -18.42 17.98
CA PHE A 46 -12.25 -17.05 17.53
C PHE A 46 -10.93 -16.31 17.34
N ALA A 47 -9.98 -16.40 18.28
CA ALA A 47 -8.69 -15.74 18.19
C ALA A 47 -7.88 -16.20 16.96
N TYR A 48 -7.93 -17.49 16.62
CA TYR A 48 -7.28 -18.02 15.41
C TYR A 48 -8.01 -17.68 14.12
N ARG A 49 -9.30 -17.36 14.19
CA ARG A 49 -10.12 -16.94 13.04
C ARG A 49 -10.07 -15.44 12.78
N VAL A 50 -10.03 -14.63 13.83
CA VAL A 50 -10.00 -13.15 13.78
C VAL A 50 -8.61 -12.60 13.66
N VAL A 51 -7.62 -13.35 14.15
CA VAL A 51 -6.25 -13.21 13.67
C VAL A 51 -6.02 -14.39 12.75
N PRO A 52 -6.57 -14.36 11.51
CA PRO A 52 -6.00 -15.23 10.52
C PRO A 52 -4.51 -14.91 10.58
N VAL A 53 -3.70 -15.94 10.79
CA VAL A 53 -2.32 -15.87 10.33
C VAL A 53 -2.50 -15.77 8.83
N VAL A 54 -2.87 -14.60 8.32
CA VAL A 54 -2.68 -14.30 6.91
C VAL A 54 -1.18 -14.48 6.81
N PRO A 55 -0.73 -15.51 6.09
CA PRO A 55 0.68 -15.62 5.86
C PRO A 55 0.97 -14.40 4.99
N ARG A 56 1.42 -13.32 5.63
CA ARG A 56 2.10 -12.23 4.95
C ARG A 56 3.50 -12.73 4.77
N PHE A 57 3.88 -12.92 3.53
CA PHE A 57 5.23 -13.31 3.21
C PHE A 57 6.07 -12.05 3.07
N THR A 58 6.96 -11.79 4.03
CA THR A 58 7.88 -10.66 3.95
C THR A 58 9.20 -11.17 3.39
N ILE A 59 9.58 -10.65 2.22
CA ILE A 59 10.89 -10.83 1.63
C ILE A 59 11.69 -9.58 1.99
N THR A 60 12.77 -9.75 2.75
CA THR A 60 13.68 -8.66 3.10
C THR A 60 14.99 -8.89 2.39
N CYS A 61 15.47 -7.84 1.73
CA CYS A 61 16.55 -7.92 0.76
C CYS A 61 17.66 -7.01 1.26
N GLU A 62 18.73 -7.60 1.77
CA GLU A 62 19.86 -6.88 2.35
C GLU A 62 21.13 -7.20 1.55
N GLY A 63 21.83 -6.16 1.07
CA GLY A 63 23.09 -6.31 0.34
C GLY A 63 22.92 -6.74 -1.13
N ARG A 64 24.03 -7.21 -1.73
CA ARG A 64 24.12 -7.55 -3.17
C ARG A 64 23.85 -9.03 -3.48
N ASP A 65 24.01 -9.90 -2.51
CA ASP A 65 24.01 -11.35 -2.73
C ASP A 65 22.63 -11.94 -2.50
N TRP A 66 21.82 -11.95 -3.57
CA TRP A 66 20.59 -12.73 -3.63
C TRP A 66 20.88 -14.16 -4.09
N ASP A 67 21.79 -14.86 -3.40
CA ASP A 67 22.16 -16.22 -3.81
C ASP A 67 21.44 -17.33 -3.03
N ASP A 68 20.67 -17.03 -1.97
CA ASP A 68 19.79 -18.03 -1.32
C ASP A 68 18.93 -17.42 -0.19
N PRO A 69 17.68 -17.88 0.03
CA PRO A 69 16.91 -18.82 -0.78
C PRO A 69 16.15 -18.14 -1.92
N ASP A 70 16.01 -18.86 -3.04
CA ASP A 70 15.04 -18.55 -4.09
C ASP A 70 13.64 -18.38 -3.46
N PRO A 71 12.99 -17.20 -3.60
CA PRO A 71 11.63 -16.99 -3.11
C PRO A 71 10.65 -18.09 -3.52
N GLU A 72 10.84 -18.72 -4.68
CA GLU A 72 10.01 -19.86 -5.13
C GLU A 72 10.07 -21.04 -4.15
N THR A 73 11.26 -21.37 -3.63
CA THR A 73 11.44 -22.45 -2.66
C THR A 73 10.66 -22.18 -1.37
N ILE A 74 10.55 -20.92 -0.98
CA ILE A 74 9.81 -20.53 0.21
C ILE A 74 8.29 -20.58 -0.07
N LEU A 75 7.84 -20.16 -1.25
CA LEU A 75 6.43 -20.30 -1.65
C LEU A 75 6.01 -21.77 -1.71
N ASP A 76 6.84 -22.63 -2.28
CA ASP A 76 6.59 -24.07 -2.35
C ASP A 76 6.53 -24.69 -0.97
N ALA A 77 7.40 -24.28 -0.04
CA ALA A 77 7.34 -24.73 1.36
C ALA A 77 6.05 -24.28 2.07
N VAL A 78 5.58 -23.05 1.82
CA VAL A 78 4.32 -22.58 2.41
C VAL A 78 3.12 -23.28 1.79
N ALA A 79 3.11 -23.48 0.47
CA ALA A 79 2.08 -24.24 -0.23
C ALA A 79 2.03 -25.71 0.24
N ALA A 80 3.19 -26.35 0.41
CA ALA A 80 3.31 -27.71 0.95
C ALA A 80 2.79 -27.83 2.38
N SER A 81 2.77 -26.74 3.16
CA SER A 81 2.15 -26.69 4.49
C SER A 81 0.62 -26.59 4.47
N GLY A 82 0.00 -26.59 3.29
CA GLY A 82 -1.45 -26.43 3.10
C GLY A 82 -1.94 -25.01 3.37
N ARG A 83 -1.04 -24.03 3.39
CA ARG A 83 -1.36 -22.62 3.63
C ARG A 83 -1.39 -21.86 2.31
N VAL A 84 -2.39 -21.01 2.14
CA VAL A 84 -2.49 -20.09 1.00
C VAL A 84 -2.01 -18.72 1.45
N VAL A 85 -0.92 -18.25 0.83
CA VAL A 85 -0.37 -16.91 1.02
C VAL A 85 -0.96 -16.02 -0.07
N ARG A 86 -1.80 -15.05 0.30
CA ARG A 86 -2.39 -14.10 -0.65
C ARG A 86 -1.71 -12.75 -0.65
N GLU A 87 -0.88 -12.51 0.37
CA GLU A 87 -0.25 -11.24 0.68
C GLU A 87 1.28 -11.38 0.67
N VAL A 88 1.96 -10.49 -0.05
CA VAL A 88 3.43 -10.41 -0.08
C VAL A 88 3.94 -9.00 0.15
N GLU A 89 4.89 -8.86 1.06
CA GLU A 89 5.64 -7.63 1.27
C GLU A 89 7.07 -7.82 0.77
N LEU A 90 7.51 -6.97 -0.15
CA LEU A 90 8.90 -6.86 -0.56
C LEU A 90 9.50 -5.63 0.11
N ASP A 91 10.36 -5.84 1.11
CA ASP A 91 11.15 -4.79 1.75
C ASP A 91 12.50 -4.67 1.05
N LEU A 92 12.56 -3.74 0.10
CA LEU A 92 13.68 -3.49 -0.78
C LEU A 92 14.51 -2.27 -0.34
N LYS A 93 14.24 -1.71 0.84
CA LYS A 93 14.87 -0.47 1.31
C LYS A 93 16.38 -0.54 1.48
N LEU A 94 16.91 -1.73 1.71
CA LEU A 94 18.31 -1.99 2.02
C LEU A 94 19.11 -2.48 0.81
N MET A 95 18.50 -2.47 -0.38
CA MET A 95 19.20 -2.77 -1.62
C MET A 95 20.01 -1.57 -2.09
N GLU A 96 21.28 -1.84 -2.44
CA GLU A 96 22.24 -0.85 -2.93
C GLU A 96 22.26 -0.74 -4.47
N ASP A 97 21.78 -1.76 -5.18
CA ASP A 97 21.87 -1.87 -6.63
C ASP A 97 20.51 -1.66 -7.32
N ASP A 98 20.57 -1.37 -8.63
CA ASP A 98 19.39 -1.25 -9.50
C ASP A 98 18.53 -2.52 -9.43
N ILE A 99 17.30 -2.33 -8.97
CA ILE A 99 16.34 -3.41 -8.83
C ILE A 99 15.60 -3.60 -10.15
N GLU A 100 15.95 -4.66 -10.86
CA GLU A 100 15.07 -5.19 -11.89
C GLU A 100 13.82 -5.80 -11.23
N VAL A 101 12.75 -5.00 -11.12
CA VAL A 101 11.46 -5.46 -10.57
C VAL A 101 10.94 -6.69 -11.35
N SER A 102 11.35 -6.82 -12.61
CA SER A 102 11.14 -7.99 -13.46
C SER A 102 11.50 -9.33 -12.79
N ARG A 103 12.52 -9.34 -11.91
CA ARG A 103 12.96 -10.52 -11.16
C ARG A 103 11.91 -11.01 -10.18
N PHE A 104 11.05 -10.11 -9.69
CA PHE A 104 9.95 -10.47 -8.80
C PHE A 104 8.70 -10.92 -9.54
N ASN A 105 8.60 -10.70 -10.85
CA ASN A 105 7.38 -10.99 -11.62
C ASN A 105 6.84 -12.39 -11.37
N ARG A 106 7.71 -13.40 -11.32
CA ARG A 106 7.32 -14.79 -11.14
C ARG A 106 6.83 -15.08 -9.72
N VAL A 107 7.48 -14.50 -8.72
CA VAL A 107 7.08 -14.56 -7.30
C VAL A 107 5.72 -13.90 -7.11
N LEU A 108 5.54 -12.73 -7.73
CA LEU A 108 4.34 -11.92 -7.58
C LEU A 108 3.08 -12.61 -8.16
N ARG A 109 3.19 -13.50 -9.16
CA ARG A 109 2.05 -14.13 -9.86
C ARG A 109 1.03 -14.84 -8.95
N GLY A 110 1.48 -15.32 -7.80
CA GLY A 110 0.63 -16.03 -6.84
C GLY A 110 -0.17 -15.13 -5.89
N PHE A 111 0.09 -13.82 -5.90
CA PHE A 111 -0.40 -12.91 -4.87
C PHE A 111 -1.56 -12.03 -5.35
N GLU A 112 -2.55 -11.86 -4.46
CA GLU A 112 -3.67 -10.94 -4.66
C GLU A 112 -3.32 -9.53 -4.17
N GLU A 113 -2.42 -9.45 -3.19
CA GLU A 113 -2.08 -8.22 -2.50
C GLU A 113 -0.56 -8.09 -2.35
N VAL A 114 -0.03 -6.94 -2.76
CA VAL A 114 1.41 -6.70 -2.86
C VAL A 114 1.76 -5.37 -2.21
N TRP A 115 2.76 -5.39 -1.33
CA TRP A 115 3.34 -4.22 -0.68
C TRP A 115 4.80 -4.11 -1.07
N LEU A 116 5.17 -2.98 -1.64
CA LEU A 116 6.52 -2.72 -2.13
C LEU A 116 7.11 -1.52 -1.38
N ASP A 117 8.17 -1.77 -0.62
CA ASP A 117 8.96 -0.73 0.04
C ASP A 117 10.27 -0.55 -0.75
N LEU A 118 10.30 0.42 -1.67
CA LEU A 118 11.41 0.65 -2.59
C LEU A 118 12.62 1.36 -1.92
N PRO A 119 13.86 1.15 -2.41
CA PRO A 119 15.06 1.84 -1.93
C PRO A 119 15.03 3.34 -2.26
N ALA A 120 15.99 4.08 -1.69
CA ALA A 120 16.07 5.52 -1.87
C ALA A 120 16.83 5.96 -3.12
N ASP A 121 17.59 5.08 -3.78
CA ASP A 121 18.65 5.46 -4.70
C ASP A 121 18.19 5.72 -6.15
N GLU A 122 18.71 6.80 -6.75
CA GLU A 122 18.18 7.58 -7.89
C GLU A 122 18.04 6.84 -9.23
N THR A 123 18.57 5.61 -9.35
CA THR A 123 18.66 4.87 -10.63
C THR A 123 17.61 3.77 -10.79
N ASN A 124 16.75 3.56 -9.80
CA ASN A 124 15.78 2.47 -9.79
C ASN A 124 14.56 2.74 -10.68
N SER A 125 14.67 2.39 -11.97
CA SER A 125 13.52 2.38 -12.85
C SER A 125 12.63 1.15 -12.55
N ALA A 126 11.40 1.36 -12.12
CA ALA A 126 10.38 0.30 -12.06
C ALA A 126 9.88 -0.13 -13.46
N ASN A 127 10.63 0.24 -14.51
CA ASN A 127 10.19 0.24 -15.91
C ASN A 127 10.26 -1.14 -16.57
N SER A 128 10.67 -2.19 -15.86
CA SER A 128 10.85 -3.56 -16.42
C SER A 128 9.78 -4.57 -15.96
N LEU A 129 8.58 -4.13 -15.61
CA LEU A 129 7.47 -5.04 -15.32
C LEU A 129 6.93 -5.70 -16.61
N ASP A 130 7.68 -6.65 -17.16
CA ASP A 130 7.40 -7.23 -18.49
C ASP A 130 6.32 -8.32 -18.48
N THR A 131 5.92 -8.81 -17.31
CA THR A 131 5.06 -9.99 -17.19
C THR A 131 3.74 -9.67 -16.51
N VAL A 132 2.64 -9.70 -17.27
CA VAL A 132 1.28 -9.52 -16.74
C VAL A 132 0.99 -10.45 -15.57
N ASN A 133 0.56 -9.87 -14.46
CA ASN A 133 0.07 -10.53 -13.27
C ASN A 133 -1.40 -10.18 -13.00
N PRO A 134 -2.35 -11.00 -13.48
CA PRO A 134 -3.76 -10.73 -13.33
C PRO A 134 -4.27 -11.00 -11.90
N SER A 135 -3.48 -11.62 -11.02
CA SER A 135 -3.93 -11.96 -9.67
C SER A 135 -3.97 -10.74 -8.75
N ILE A 136 -3.09 -9.75 -8.98
CA ILE A 136 -2.96 -8.58 -8.11
C ILE A 136 -4.20 -7.71 -8.21
N ARG A 137 -4.86 -7.52 -7.07
CA ARG A 137 -5.99 -6.61 -6.88
C ARG A 137 -5.64 -5.41 -6.01
N ARG A 138 -4.65 -5.55 -5.13
CA ARG A 138 -4.17 -4.45 -4.27
C ARG A 138 -2.68 -4.29 -4.39
N LEU A 139 -2.26 -3.06 -4.62
CA LEU A 139 -0.87 -2.71 -4.77
C LEU A 139 -0.58 -1.46 -3.97
N VAL A 140 0.31 -1.57 -3.00
CA VAL A 140 0.74 -0.45 -2.16
C VAL A 140 2.24 -0.26 -2.33
N PHE A 141 2.62 0.92 -2.79
CA PHE A 141 4.00 1.35 -2.92
C PHE A 141 4.34 2.31 -1.79
N THR A 142 5.51 2.13 -1.18
CA THR A 142 6.20 3.24 -0.54
C THR A 142 7.57 3.42 -1.16
N THR A 143 7.84 4.66 -1.54
CA THR A 143 9.03 5.05 -2.30
C THR A 143 9.64 6.28 -1.66
N TRP A 144 10.93 6.49 -1.84
CA TRP A 144 11.58 7.76 -1.45
C TRP A 144 11.70 8.71 -2.64
N GLN A 145 11.27 8.27 -3.83
CA GLN A 145 11.32 9.01 -5.08
C GLN A 145 9.92 9.30 -5.60
N GLY A 146 9.71 10.53 -6.04
CA GLY A 146 8.51 10.92 -6.78
C GLY A 146 8.76 11.38 -8.21
N ALA A 147 10.01 11.49 -8.66
CA ALA A 147 10.33 12.15 -9.93
C ALA A 147 10.13 11.26 -11.17
N ASP A 148 10.37 9.95 -11.09
CA ASP A 148 10.35 9.07 -12.27
C ASP A 148 9.57 7.76 -12.03
N LEU A 149 8.54 7.80 -11.18
CA LEU A 149 7.69 6.62 -11.01
C LEU A 149 6.74 6.53 -12.21
N ASP A 150 7.26 5.95 -13.30
CA ASP A 150 6.47 5.67 -14.50
C ASP A 150 5.47 4.54 -14.21
N LEU A 151 4.28 4.95 -13.77
CA LEU A 151 3.15 4.06 -13.52
C LEU A 151 2.55 3.49 -14.82
N SER A 152 2.97 3.97 -16.01
CA SER A 152 2.46 3.45 -17.28
C SER A 152 2.76 1.96 -17.47
N ASN A 153 3.81 1.44 -16.81
CA ASN A 153 4.18 0.02 -16.82
C ASN A 153 3.40 -0.83 -15.80
N ILE A 154 2.79 -0.22 -14.78
CA ILE A 154 2.02 -0.95 -13.77
C ILE A 154 0.67 -1.38 -14.30
N TRP A 155 0.03 -0.59 -15.16
CA TRP A 155 -1.31 -0.94 -15.64
C TRP A 155 -1.36 -2.19 -16.51
N PRO A 156 -0.45 -2.38 -17.49
CA PRO A 156 -0.34 -3.64 -18.21
C PRO A 156 0.03 -4.81 -17.29
N PHE A 157 0.83 -4.55 -16.24
CA PHE A 157 1.26 -5.55 -15.28
C PHE A 157 0.10 -6.04 -14.40
N THR A 158 -0.78 -5.15 -13.91
CA THR A 158 -1.89 -5.51 -13.01
C THR A 158 -3.25 -5.16 -13.64
N PRO A 159 -3.75 -5.97 -14.59
CA PRO A 159 -4.98 -5.65 -15.31
C PRO A 159 -6.23 -5.68 -14.43
N ASN A 160 -6.19 -6.38 -13.28
CA ASN A 160 -7.30 -6.50 -12.33
C ASN A 160 -7.07 -5.66 -11.04
N LEU A 161 -6.19 -4.67 -11.09
CA LEU A 161 -5.89 -3.83 -9.94
C LEU A 161 -7.12 -3.02 -9.52
N GLU A 162 -7.62 -3.22 -8.31
CA GLU A 162 -8.76 -2.51 -7.74
C GLU A 162 -8.31 -1.34 -6.86
N ILE A 163 -7.20 -1.50 -6.13
CA ILE A 163 -6.72 -0.54 -5.13
C ILE A 163 -5.23 -0.24 -5.36
N LEU A 164 -4.91 1.04 -5.50
CA LEU A 164 -3.54 1.55 -5.62
C LEU A 164 -3.24 2.54 -4.49
N GLY A 165 -2.26 2.23 -3.66
CA GLY A 165 -1.71 3.16 -2.68
C GLY A 165 -0.27 3.54 -3.04
N ILE A 166 0.06 4.82 -3.02
CA ILE A 166 1.43 5.32 -3.24
C ILE A 166 1.78 6.29 -2.12
N ALA A 167 2.83 5.97 -1.36
CA ALA A 167 3.37 6.84 -0.33
C ALA A 167 4.81 7.25 -0.65
N VAL A 168 4.99 8.52 -0.99
CA VAL A 168 6.31 9.13 -1.18
C VAL A 168 6.85 9.56 0.18
N ARG A 169 8.03 9.07 0.55
CA ARG A 169 8.74 9.34 1.80
C ARG A 169 9.77 10.46 1.58
N PRO A 170 10.04 11.29 2.61
CA PRO A 170 11.08 12.32 2.53
C PRO A 170 12.47 11.71 2.77
N PRO A 171 13.56 12.29 2.25
CA PRO A 171 13.64 13.57 1.55
C PRO A 171 13.26 13.44 0.07
N TYR A 172 12.46 14.38 -0.44
CA TYR A 172 11.99 14.39 -1.83
C TYR A 172 12.21 15.77 -2.44
N SER A 173 12.79 15.87 -3.64
CA SER A 173 13.05 17.15 -4.32
C SER A 173 12.47 17.24 -5.74
N GLY A 174 11.64 16.28 -6.16
CA GLY A 174 11.06 16.23 -7.51
C GLY A 174 9.65 16.84 -7.63
N CYS A 175 9.12 16.80 -8.84
CA CYS A 175 7.68 16.95 -9.12
C CYS A 175 7.11 15.57 -9.44
N PHE A 176 5.96 15.23 -8.84
CA PHE A 176 5.28 13.99 -9.20
C PHE A 176 4.51 14.24 -10.49
N GLU A 177 4.93 13.60 -11.57
CA GLU A 177 4.22 13.67 -12.84
C GLU A 177 2.94 12.82 -12.76
N TRP A 178 1.81 13.39 -13.19
CA TRP A 178 0.51 12.71 -13.17
C TRP A 178 0.22 11.91 -14.45
N ASP A 179 1.21 11.81 -15.33
CA ASP A 179 1.22 11.00 -16.55
C ASP A 179 0.87 9.53 -16.26
N VAL A 180 0.97 9.14 -14.99
CA VAL A 180 0.31 8.00 -14.35
C VAL A 180 -1.02 7.60 -14.98
N PHE A 181 -1.90 8.58 -15.26
CA PHE A 181 -3.22 8.30 -15.80
C PHE A 181 -3.39 8.77 -17.25
N GLU A 182 -2.39 9.43 -17.82
CA GLU A 182 -2.44 9.85 -19.22
C GLU A 182 -2.37 8.63 -20.14
N GLY A 183 -3.22 8.63 -21.17
CA GLY A 183 -3.16 7.63 -22.23
C GLY A 183 -3.92 6.33 -21.98
N SER A 184 -5.11 6.33 -21.37
CA SER A 184 -6.13 5.24 -21.48
C SER A 184 -5.71 3.81 -21.08
N ARG A 185 -4.47 3.62 -20.61
CA ARG A 185 -3.92 2.31 -20.25
C ARG A 185 -4.18 1.96 -18.79
N ALA A 186 -4.57 2.93 -17.97
CA ALA A 186 -4.98 2.69 -16.60
C ALA A 186 -6.05 1.60 -16.58
N SER A 187 -5.87 0.61 -15.71
CA SER A 187 -6.79 -0.51 -15.64
C SER A 187 -8.21 -0.01 -15.36
N ASN A 188 -9.16 -0.41 -16.20
CA ASN A 188 -10.61 -0.16 -16.01
C ASN A 188 -11.19 -0.86 -14.76
N THR A 189 -10.34 -1.44 -13.92
CA THR A 189 -10.73 -2.08 -12.66
C THR A 189 -10.32 -1.26 -11.44
N VAL A 190 -9.47 -0.24 -11.59
CA VAL A 190 -8.99 0.58 -10.47
C VAL A 190 -10.14 1.42 -9.94
N ARG A 191 -10.47 1.23 -8.65
CA ARG A 191 -11.58 1.89 -7.96
C ARG A 191 -11.10 2.87 -6.91
N HIS A 192 -9.98 2.57 -6.25
CA HIS A 192 -9.48 3.40 -5.16
C HIS A 192 -8.01 3.73 -5.38
N VAL A 193 -7.69 5.03 -5.38
CA VAL A 193 -6.31 5.53 -5.43
C VAL A 193 -6.05 6.38 -4.20
N CYS A 194 -4.92 6.13 -3.52
CA CYS A 194 -4.37 7.06 -2.54
C CYS A 194 -2.96 7.48 -2.92
N LEU A 195 -2.74 8.78 -2.95
CA LEU A 195 -1.44 9.38 -3.11
C LEU A 195 -1.09 10.13 -1.84
N GLN A 196 -0.04 9.69 -1.17
CA GLN A 196 0.51 10.32 0.02
C GLN A 196 1.86 10.94 -0.31
N PHE A 197 1.96 12.25 -0.13
CA PHE A 197 3.17 13.02 -0.36
C PHE A 197 3.78 13.40 0.97
N ALA A 198 5.11 13.37 1.06
CA ALA A 198 5.86 13.83 2.21
C ALA A 198 6.36 15.28 2.06
N TYR A 199 6.58 15.93 3.20
CA TYR A 199 7.14 17.28 3.26
C TYR A 199 8.65 17.26 3.02
N ASP A 200 9.13 18.01 2.03
CA ASP A 200 10.56 18.28 1.93
C ASP A 200 10.97 19.32 2.96
N ARG A 201 11.76 18.87 3.94
CA ARG A 201 12.30 19.75 4.99
C ARG A 201 13.35 20.72 4.46
N LYS A 202 14.01 20.42 3.35
CA LYS A 202 15.09 21.25 2.79
C LYS A 202 14.52 22.44 2.03
N THR A 203 13.59 22.20 1.11
CA THR A 203 13.00 23.28 0.29
C THR A 203 11.78 23.92 0.95
N GLY A 204 11.19 23.27 1.95
CA GLY A 204 9.96 23.70 2.60
C GLY A 204 8.74 23.65 1.67
N ARG A 205 8.87 23.02 0.49
CA ARG A 205 7.85 22.91 -0.53
C ARG A 205 7.34 21.47 -0.61
N CYS A 206 6.05 21.35 -0.94
CA CYS A 206 5.45 20.11 -1.41
C CYS A 206 4.92 20.40 -2.80
N THR A 207 5.73 20.18 -3.82
CA THR A 207 5.31 20.26 -5.22
C THR A 207 4.56 18.99 -5.58
N LEU A 208 3.25 19.01 -5.36
CA LEU A 208 2.35 17.92 -5.76
C LEU A 208 2.31 17.72 -7.28
N PHE A 209 2.33 18.81 -8.03
CA PHE A 209 2.48 18.86 -9.49
C PHE A 209 2.56 20.31 -9.96
N ASP A 210 3.03 20.51 -11.19
CA ASP A 210 2.96 21.78 -11.89
C ASP A 210 1.52 22.02 -12.39
N PRO A 211 0.80 23.05 -11.91
CA PRO A 211 -0.57 23.33 -12.37
C PRO A 211 -0.65 23.67 -13.86
N ASP A 212 0.48 23.99 -14.50
CA ASP A 212 0.55 24.32 -15.94
C ASP A 212 0.67 23.05 -16.81
N LEU A 213 0.89 21.87 -16.22
CA LEU A 213 0.95 20.58 -16.92
C LEU A 213 -0.44 19.89 -16.95
N PHE A 214 -1.16 20.12 -18.06
CA PHE A 214 -2.20 19.30 -18.69
C PHE A 214 -3.36 18.68 -17.87
N SER A 215 -4.33 18.17 -18.61
CA SER A 215 -5.60 17.66 -18.09
C SER A 215 -5.40 16.36 -17.34
N LEU A 216 -5.58 16.36 -16.02
CA LEU A 216 -5.66 15.13 -15.25
C LEU A 216 -6.78 14.24 -15.81
N ALA A 217 -6.38 13.14 -16.44
CA ALA A 217 -7.26 12.04 -16.83
C ALA A 217 -7.39 11.10 -15.63
N LEU A 218 -8.59 10.56 -15.38
CA LEU A 218 -8.80 9.56 -14.33
C LEU A 218 -9.31 8.27 -14.98
N PRO A 219 -9.02 7.09 -14.41
CA PRO A 219 -9.61 5.84 -14.88
C PRO A 219 -11.14 5.93 -14.77
N PRO A 220 -11.89 5.49 -15.79
CA PRO A 220 -13.36 5.60 -15.77
C PRO A 220 -14.02 4.80 -14.64
N SER A 221 -13.32 3.83 -14.07
CA SER A 221 -13.76 3.01 -12.94
C SER A 221 -13.45 3.62 -11.57
N LEU A 222 -12.71 4.75 -11.52
CA LEU A 222 -12.20 5.30 -10.28
C LEU A 222 -13.33 5.90 -9.42
N LEU A 223 -13.59 5.27 -8.28
CA LEU A 223 -14.61 5.71 -7.31
C LEU A 223 -14.06 6.76 -6.35
N THR A 224 -12.83 6.59 -5.87
CA THR A 224 -12.24 7.52 -4.90
C THR A 224 -10.79 7.86 -5.23
N LEU A 225 -10.47 9.16 -5.18
CA LEU A 225 -9.11 9.67 -5.21
C LEU A 225 -8.81 10.34 -3.86
N THR A 226 -7.93 9.73 -3.06
CA THR A 226 -7.46 10.29 -1.79
C THR A 226 -6.10 10.92 -2.00
N VAL A 227 -5.97 12.22 -1.76
CA VAL A 227 -4.69 12.93 -1.81
C VAL A 227 -4.34 13.42 -0.43
N ARG A 228 -3.22 12.93 0.09
CA ARG A 228 -2.72 13.24 1.43
C ARG A 228 -1.40 13.98 1.34
N HIS A 229 -1.32 15.17 1.93
CA HIS A 229 -0.16 16.04 1.74
C HIS A 229 0.05 17.02 2.92
N PRO A 230 1.27 17.53 3.12
CA PRO A 230 1.65 18.31 4.29
C PRO A 230 1.26 19.79 4.23
N SER A 231 0.89 20.32 3.06
CA SER A 231 0.64 21.75 2.83
C SER A 231 -0.59 21.95 1.98
N ILE A 232 -1.49 22.88 2.34
CA ILE A 232 -2.72 23.17 1.60
C ILE A 232 -2.44 23.28 0.10
N LEU A 233 -3.18 22.52 -0.72
CA LEU A 233 -3.11 22.63 -2.17
C LEU A 233 -3.37 24.07 -2.59
N THR A 234 -2.62 24.56 -3.57
CA THR A 234 -2.96 25.87 -4.16
C THR A 234 -4.37 25.82 -4.76
N SER A 235 -5.06 26.95 -4.82
CA SER A 235 -6.40 27.03 -5.39
C SER A 235 -6.44 26.49 -6.83
N GLY A 236 -5.37 26.71 -7.61
CA GLY A 236 -5.21 26.15 -8.96
C GLY A 236 -5.17 24.62 -8.94
N GLN A 237 -4.26 24.03 -8.17
CA GLN A 237 -4.13 22.56 -8.09
C GLN A 237 -5.42 21.89 -7.62
N ARG A 238 -6.05 22.42 -6.55
CA ARG A 238 -7.33 21.89 -6.06
C ARG A 238 -8.43 21.98 -7.11
N SER A 239 -8.50 23.10 -7.84
CA SER A 239 -9.49 23.29 -8.90
C SER A 239 -9.32 22.28 -10.03
N VAL A 240 -8.08 22.01 -10.45
CA VAL A 240 -7.77 21.02 -11.51
C VAL A 240 -8.18 19.61 -11.07
N ILE A 241 -7.77 19.17 -9.88
CA ILE A 241 -8.13 17.84 -9.36
C ILE A 241 -9.65 17.71 -9.20
N THR A 242 -10.29 18.72 -8.60
CA THR A 242 -11.75 18.71 -8.38
C THR A 242 -12.50 18.64 -9.70
N ALA A 243 -12.07 19.39 -10.72
CA ALA A 243 -12.68 19.35 -12.05
C ALA A 243 -12.47 18.00 -12.76
N ALA A 244 -11.31 17.35 -12.57
CA ALA A 244 -11.08 16.01 -13.09
C ALA A 244 -11.98 14.97 -12.40
N CYS A 245 -12.04 14.99 -11.07
CA CYS A 245 -12.91 14.10 -10.29
C CYS A 245 -14.39 14.30 -10.63
N GLN A 246 -14.87 15.53 -10.75
CA GLN A 246 -16.25 15.83 -11.15
C GLN A 246 -16.60 15.30 -12.55
N ARG A 247 -15.68 15.42 -13.52
CA ARG A 247 -15.88 14.88 -14.87
C ARG A 247 -15.98 13.35 -14.89
N ASN A 248 -15.36 12.69 -13.92
CA ASN A 248 -15.26 11.24 -13.83
C ASN A 248 -16.21 10.61 -12.78
N ASP A 249 -17.07 11.41 -12.15
CA ASP A 249 -17.92 11.01 -11.01
C ASP A 249 -17.12 10.35 -9.86
N THR A 250 -15.89 10.80 -9.67
CA THR A 250 -14.98 10.32 -8.62
C THR A 250 -15.09 11.18 -7.36
N ILE A 251 -15.12 10.53 -6.19
CA ILE A 251 -15.06 11.22 -4.91
C ILE A 251 -13.61 11.67 -4.64
N PHE A 252 -13.41 12.98 -4.53
CA PHE A 252 -12.14 13.55 -4.12
C PHE A 252 -12.06 13.71 -2.59
N VAL A 253 -11.05 13.10 -1.98
CA VAL A 253 -10.77 13.21 -0.54
C VAL A 253 -9.42 13.87 -0.32
N GLU A 254 -9.43 15.13 0.10
CA GLU A 254 -8.22 15.85 0.49
C GLU A 254 -7.92 15.65 1.98
N GLN A 255 -6.72 15.19 2.30
CA GLN A 255 -6.24 15.06 3.67
C GLN A 255 -4.98 15.90 3.89
N VAL A 256 -5.17 17.09 4.45
CA VAL A 256 -4.04 17.93 4.88
C VAL A 256 -3.56 17.45 6.24
N TYR A 257 -2.25 17.24 6.39
CA TYR A 257 -1.66 16.92 7.68
C TYR A 257 -0.53 17.90 8.01
N THR A 258 -0.38 18.23 9.28
CA THR A 258 0.71 19.11 9.74
C THR A 258 1.75 18.27 10.46
N LEU A 259 2.99 18.27 9.96
CA LEU A 259 4.12 17.70 10.68
C LEU A 259 4.90 18.81 11.37
N ALA A 260 5.06 18.72 12.68
CA ALA A 260 6.14 19.44 13.33
C ALA A 260 7.49 18.89 12.85
N PRO A 261 8.55 19.71 12.75
CA PRO A 261 9.90 19.23 12.48
C PRO A 261 10.28 18.10 13.45
N GLY A 262 10.71 16.95 12.93
CA GLY A 262 11.10 15.79 13.72
C GLY A 262 9.97 14.80 14.06
N GLN A 263 8.70 15.16 13.87
CA GLN A 263 7.61 14.20 14.05
C GLN A 263 7.48 13.26 12.84
N LYS A 264 7.22 11.98 13.13
CA LYS A 264 6.67 11.05 12.13
C LYS A 264 5.21 11.42 11.89
N VAL A 265 4.68 11.07 10.71
CA VAL A 265 3.23 11.12 10.46
C VAL A 265 2.57 10.09 11.37
N ASP A 266 2.33 10.46 12.63
CA ASP A 266 1.68 9.58 13.58
C ASP A 266 0.20 9.48 13.22
N GLY A 267 -0.31 8.25 13.09
CA GLY A 267 -1.75 8.02 12.95
C GLY A 267 -2.24 7.63 11.56
N TRP A 268 -1.42 7.76 10.51
CA TRP A 268 -1.81 7.35 9.17
C TRP A 268 -0.88 6.28 8.62
N ASP A 269 -1.48 5.25 8.04
CA ASP A 269 -0.81 4.13 7.44
C ASP A 269 -1.52 3.85 6.10
N ILE A 270 -0.78 3.93 5.00
CA ILE A 270 -1.35 3.71 3.67
C ILE A 270 -1.80 2.26 3.49
N GLU A 271 -1.22 1.31 4.22
CA GLU A 271 -1.70 -0.07 4.26
C GLU A 271 -3.07 -0.14 4.95
N GLU A 272 -3.23 0.57 6.06
CA GLU A 272 -4.51 0.65 6.79
C GLU A 272 -5.60 1.28 5.92
N TRP A 273 -5.25 2.34 5.18
CA TRP A 273 -6.15 2.93 4.21
C TRP A 273 -6.54 1.92 3.13
N ALA A 274 -5.58 1.23 2.52
CA ALA A 274 -5.86 0.28 1.43
C ALA A 274 -6.76 -0.88 1.88
N LEU A 275 -6.63 -1.33 3.13
CA LEU A 275 -7.49 -2.34 3.73
C LEU A 275 -8.88 -1.80 4.14
N SER A 276 -9.02 -0.48 4.33
CA SER A 276 -10.28 0.13 4.77
C SER A 276 -11.27 0.41 3.63
N VAL A 277 -10.80 0.42 2.38
CA VAL A 277 -11.60 0.78 1.20
C VAL A 277 -12.13 -0.44 0.43
N THR A 278 -12.03 -1.64 1.02
CA THR A 278 -12.42 -2.93 0.43
C THR A 278 -13.86 -3.31 0.70
#